data_AF-A0A5N8WLD3-F1
#
_entry.id   AF-A0A5N8WLD3-F1
#
_cell.length_a   1.000
_cell.length_b   1.000
_cell.length_c   1.000
_cell.angle_alpha   90.00
_cell.angle_beta   90.00
_cell.angle_gamma   90.00
#
_symmetry.space_group_name_H-M   'P 1'
#
loop_
_entity.id
_entity.type
_entity.pdbx_description
1 polymer ?
#
loop_
_entity_poly.entity_id
_entity_poly.type
_entity_poly.pdbx_seq_one_letter_code
_entity_poly.pdbx_strand_id
1 'polypeptide(L)'
;MRPDTAAENVDHNAEAARLERTAGLYPEDAEHLLLQAAAHLELAGARAGATALYDRLLSSADSLENPHLVRALKASNLWEYGHEAEARAIITGIRVAAPRDPAPWVIAAEALEAHDELEAAQETFTEGATALLSGVTEPPYSTHALLFGRHRVRRMLGAPHDDWDALADTLHSSSVSLDELHDPKRVWSLGSDNPAELEAEISRLRAELGAYREALSRPFPVAVLHWPAAELEELLTAYPTLSEEYPSHELHLATIEASLRELAASGTPNLGIVTGTVPSYEAFAASEGASPSDSSLLPQYATTLAARGRAVAWP
;
A
#
# COMPACT_ATOMS: atom_id res chain seq x y z
N MET A 1 19.73 21.01 9.35
CA MET A 1 19.57 20.86 7.88
C MET A 1 19.43 19.37 7.61
N ARG A 2 18.21 18.87 7.49
CA ARG A 2 17.95 17.55 6.92
C ARG A 2 18.06 17.69 5.40
N PRO A 3 18.74 16.78 4.69
CA PRO A 3 18.67 16.77 3.25
C PRO A 3 17.25 16.34 2.86
N ASP A 4 16.48 17.29 2.34
CA ASP A 4 15.31 16.99 1.50
C ASP A 4 15.83 16.24 0.27
N THR A 5 15.89 14.91 0.33
CA THR A 5 16.02 14.10 -0.88
C THR A 5 14.71 14.20 -1.63
N ALA A 6 14.69 15.13 -2.58
CA ALA A 6 13.59 15.39 -3.49
C ALA A 6 13.19 14.10 -4.22
N ALA A 7 11.94 13.67 -4.04
CA ALA A 7 11.29 12.68 -4.88
C ALA A 7 11.18 13.14 -6.36
N GLU A 8 11.57 14.38 -6.68
CA GLU A 8 11.47 15.01 -8.00
C GLU A 8 12.55 14.56 -9.01
N ASN A 9 13.53 13.71 -8.63
CA ASN A 9 14.61 13.26 -9.52
C ASN A 9 14.85 11.74 -9.50
N VAL A 10 13.81 10.92 -9.31
CA VAL A 10 13.95 9.47 -9.47
C VAL A 10 13.87 9.12 -10.96
N ASP A 11 14.93 8.54 -11.52
CA ASP A 11 14.88 7.92 -12.85
C ASP A 11 14.06 6.62 -12.76
N HIS A 12 12.76 6.73 -13.01
CA HIS A 12 11.83 5.62 -12.89
C HIS A 12 12.13 4.45 -13.84
N ASN A 13 12.71 4.72 -15.02
CA ASN A 13 13.11 3.63 -15.93
C ASN A 13 14.31 2.87 -15.37
N ALA A 14 15.30 3.57 -14.82
CA ALA A 14 16.45 2.94 -14.18
C ALA A 14 16.04 2.14 -12.93
N GLU A 15 15.09 2.66 -12.16
CA GLU A 15 14.58 2.01 -10.96
C GLU A 15 13.77 0.74 -11.29
N ALA A 16 12.88 0.79 -12.28
CA ALA A 16 12.17 -0.40 -12.76
C ALA A 16 13.15 -1.50 -13.20
N ALA A 17 14.17 -1.15 -13.99
CA ALA A 17 15.18 -2.11 -14.44
C ALA A 17 16.01 -2.67 -13.28
N ARG A 18 16.25 -1.89 -12.21
CA ARG A 18 16.91 -2.36 -10.98
C ARG A 18 16.05 -3.40 -10.28
N LEU A 19 14.77 -3.09 -10.06
CA LEU A 19 13.81 -3.98 -9.41
C LEU A 19 13.61 -5.29 -10.17
N GLU A 20 13.53 -5.25 -11.51
CA GLU A 20 13.45 -6.47 -12.33
C GLU A 20 14.69 -7.37 -12.19
N ARG A 21 15.89 -6.78 -12.12
CA ARG A 21 17.12 -7.56 -11.85
C ARG A 21 17.09 -8.17 -10.46
N THR A 22 16.66 -7.41 -9.46
CA THR A 22 16.51 -7.89 -8.07
C THR A 22 15.49 -9.04 -8.00
N ALA A 23 14.37 -8.94 -8.70
CA ALA A 23 13.36 -10.01 -8.76
C ALA A 23 13.92 -11.31 -9.37
N GLY A 24 14.90 -11.22 -10.28
CA GLY A 24 15.61 -12.37 -10.80
C GLY A 24 16.59 -13.02 -9.80
N LEU A 25 17.07 -12.25 -8.83
CA LEU A 25 17.98 -12.74 -7.77
C LEU A 25 17.21 -13.33 -6.58
N TYR A 26 16.01 -12.83 -6.31
CA TYR A 26 15.14 -13.24 -5.19
C TYR A 26 13.75 -13.66 -5.71
N PRO A 27 13.60 -14.88 -6.23
CA PRO A 27 12.33 -15.36 -6.80
C PRO A 27 11.15 -15.35 -5.82
N GLU A 28 11.42 -15.51 -4.52
CA GLU A 28 10.44 -15.46 -3.44
C GLU A 28 9.79 -14.08 -3.26
N ASP A 29 10.51 -13.01 -3.61
CA ASP A 29 10.04 -11.63 -3.53
C ASP A 29 9.63 -11.08 -4.91
N ALA A 30 9.66 -11.94 -5.95
CA ALA A 30 9.49 -11.51 -7.33
C ALA A 30 8.12 -10.86 -7.60
N GLU A 31 7.04 -11.33 -6.97
CA GLU A 31 5.72 -10.71 -7.13
C GLU A 31 5.75 -9.24 -6.71
N HIS A 32 6.20 -8.96 -5.50
CA HIS A 32 6.27 -7.61 -4.95
C HIS A 32 7.20 -6.70 -5.77
N LEU A 33 8.39 -7.20 -6.10
CA LEU A 33 9.40 -6.43 -6.84
C LEU A 33 8.94 -6.11 -8.27
N LEU A 34 8.26 -7.04 -8.95
CA LEU A 34 7.75 -6.81 -10.30
C LEU A 34 6.53 -5.88 -10.30
N LEU A 35 5.69 -5.91 -9.27
CA LEU A 35 4.61 -4.93 -9.11
C LEU A 35 5.16 -3.50 -8.91
N GLN A 36 6.21 -3.34 -8.10
CA GLN A 36 6.89 -2.05 -7.94
C GLN A 36 7.57 -1.60 -9.24
N ALA A 37 8.21 -2.51 -9.96
CA ALA A 37 8.80 -2.20 -11.26
C ALA A 37 7.75 -1.72 -12.27
N ALA A 38 6.58 -2.38 -12.31
CA ALA A 38 5.46 -1.97 -13.15
C ALA A 38 4.97 -0.56 -12.78
N ALA A 39 4.79 -0.25 -11.49
CA ALA A 39 4.40 1.09 -11.04
C ALA A 39 5.42 2.17 -11.46
N HIS A 40 6.72 1.88 -11.43
CA HIS A 40 7.74 2.80 -11.95
C HIS A 40 7.64 2.99 -13.47
N LEU A 41 7.36 1.93 -14.23
CA LEU A 41 7.14 2.04 -15.67
C LEU A 41 5.87 2.87 -15.98
N GLU A 42 4.83 2.74 -15.18
CA GLU A 42 3.62 3.59 -15.28
C GLU A 42 3.93 5.06 -15.06
N LEU A 43 4.67 5.39 -13.98
CA LEU A 43 5.11 6.76 -13.69
C LEU A 43 6.04 7.33 -14.78
N ALA A 44 6.83 6.48 -15.44
CA ALA A 44 7.67 6.85 -16.57
C ALA A 44 6.90 6.99 -17.90
N GLY A 45 5.60 6.67 -17.93
CA GLY A 45 4.81 6.60 -19.16
C GLY A 45 5.12 5.40 -20.06
N ALA A 46 5.96 4.46 -19.60
CA ALA A 46 6.32 3.23 -20.30
C ALA A 46 5.23 2.14 -20.15
N ARG A 47 4.00 2.50 -20.50
CA ARG A 47 2.78 1.71 -20.25
C ARG A 47 2.83 0.29 -20.82
N ALA A 48 3.35 0.11 -22.03
CA ALA A 48 3.51 -1.22 -22.63
C ALA A 48 4.51 -2.11 -21.86
N GLY A 49 5.54 -1.50 -21.26
CA GLY A 49 6.48 -2.21 -20.39
C GLY A 49 5.82 -2.69 -19.10
N ALA A 50 5.01 -1.83 -18.45
CA ALA A 50 4.23 -2.20 -17.27
C ALA A 50 3.26 -3.37 -17.59
N THR A 51 2.56 -3.32 -18.73
CA THR A 51 1.68 -4.42 -19.19
C THR A 51 2.46 -5.74 -19.34
N ALA A 52 3.66 -5.70 -19.91
CA ALA A 52 4.48 -6.91 -20.06
C ALA A 52 4.87 -7.53 -18.71
N LEU A 53 5.10 -6.71 -17.68
CA LEU A 53 5.36 -7.21 -16.32
C LEU A 53 4.10 -7.81 -15.69
N TYR A 54 2.94 -7.20 -15.88
CA TYR A 54 1.68 -7.80 -15.43
C TYR A 54 1.37 -9.12 -16.13
N ASP A 55 1.59 -9.22 -17.44
CA ASP A 55 1.43 -10.47 -18.19
C ASP A 55 2.40 -11.55 -17.69
N ARG A 56 3.65 -11.17 -17.37
CA ARG A 56 4.62 -12.09 -16.78
C ARG A 56 4.14 -12.61 -15.43
N LEU A 57 3.65 -11.74 -14.55
CA LEU A 57 3.09 -12.15 -13.26
C LEU A 57 1.89 -13.10 -13.45
N LEU A 58 0.96 -12.73 -14.32
CA LEU A 58 -0.26 -13.51 -14.57
C LEU A 58 0.00 -14.84 -15.28
N SER A 59 1.13 -15.00 -15.98
CA SER A 59 1.53 -16.30 -16.56
C SER A 59 1.83 -17.38 -15.51
N SER A 60 2.12 -16.96 -14.27
CA SER A 60 2.34 -17.81 -13.09
C SER A 60 1.25 -17.59 -12.04
N ALA A 61 -0.01 -17.41 -12.47
CA ALA A 61 -1.11 -17.01 -11.58
C ALA A 61 -1.33 -17.94 -10.36
N ASP A 62 -1.00 -19.23 -10.47
CA ASP A 62 -1.19 -20.20 -9.38
C ASP A 62 -0.26 -19.95 -8.17
N SER A 63 0.82 -19.17 -8.35
CA SER A 63 1.74 -18.78 -7.28
C SER A 63 1.53 -17.36 -6.77
N LEU A 64 0.60 -16.59 -7.36
CA LEU A 64 0.37 -15.21 -6.94
C LEU A 64 -0.48 -15.15 -5.67
N GLU A 65 -0.13 -14.26 -4.75
CA GLU A 65 -0.92 -14.00 -3.56
C GLU A 65 -2.28 -13.38 -3.92
N ASN A 66 -2.29 -12.42 -4.86
CA ASN A 66 -3.52 -11.76 -5.30
C ASN A 66 -3.59 -11.57 -6.82
N PRO A 67 -3.92 -12.63 -7.59
CA PRO A 67 -3.99 -12.55 -9.05
C PRO A 67 -5.10 -11.61 -9.56
N HIS A 68 -6.12 -11.30 -8.75
CA HIS A 68 -7.16 -10.34 -9.12
C HIS A 68 -6.67 -8.90 -9.02
N LEU A 69 -5.80 -8.60 -8.05
CA LEU A 69 -5.16 -7.29 -7.93
C LEU A 69 -4.27 -7.00 -9.13
N VAL A 70 -3.44 -7.96 -9.54
CA VAL A 70 -2.59 -7.84 -10.74
C VAL A 70 -3.43 -7.59 -12.00
N ARG A 71 -4.57 -8.29 -12.13
CA ARG A 71 -5.51 -8.02 -13.24
C ARG A 71 -6.10 -6.62 -13.19
N ALA A 72 -6.48 -6.13 -12.02
CA ALA A 72 -7.04 -4.79 -11.86
C ALA A 72 -6.02 -3.70 -12.24
N LEU A 73 -4.78 -3.83 -11.76
CA LEU A 73 -3.67 -2.94 -12.12
C LEU A 73 -3.38 -2.97 -13.63
N LYS A 74 -3.31 -4.17 -14.23
CA LYS A 74 -3.18 -4.30 -15.69
C LYS A 74 -4.28 -3.58 -16.44
N ALA A 75 -5.54 -3.74 -16.02
CA ALA A 75 -6.68 -3.09 -16.66
C ALA A 75 -6.59 -1.55 -16.57
N SER A 76 -6.24 -1.02 -15.39
CA SER A 76 -6.00 0.41 -15.20
C SER A 76 -4.92 0.93 -16.16
N ASN A 77 -3.76 0.26 -16.20
CA ASN A 77 -2.66 0.62 -17.08
C ASN A 77 -3.02 0.55 -18.58
N LEU A 78 -3.78 -0.46 -19.02
CA LEU A 78 -4.21 -0.62 -20.41
C LEU A 78 -5.03 0.55 -20.93
N TRP A 79 -5.86 1.13 -20.06
CA TRP A 79 -6.72 2.23 -20.43
C TRP A 79 -5.93 3.49 -20.80
N GLU A 80 -4.85 3.74 -20.06
CA GLU A 80 -3.96 4.89 -20.20
C GLU A 80 -3.23 4.98 -21.55
N TYR A 81 -3.21 3.90 -22.35
CA TYR A 81 -2.56 3.90 -23.67
C TYR A 81 -3.39 3.28 -24.80
N GLY A 82 -4.73 3.31 -24.67
CA GLY A 82 -5.66 3.04 -25.79
C GLY A 82 -6.08 1.58 -25.96
N HIS A 83 -5.93 0.75 -24.92
CA HIS A 83 -6.37 -0.66 -24.91
C HIS A 83 -7.67 -0.86 -24.11
N GLU A 84 -8.61 0.08 -24.22
CA GLU A 84 -9.83 0.17 -23.43
C GLU A 84 -10.70 -1.11 -23.49
N ALA A 85 -10.84 -1.71 -24.68
CA ALA A 85 -11.65 -2.91 -24.86
C ALA A 85 -11.11 -4.11 -24.05
N GLU A 86 -9.78 -4.26 -23.99
CA GLU A 86 -9.13 -5.29 -23.18
C GLU A 86 -9.29 -4.97 -21.69
N ALA A 87 -9.09 -3.71 -21.30
CA ALA A 87 -9.27 -3.26 -19.92
C ALA A 87 -10.69 -3.54 -19.40
N ARG A 88 -11.73 -3.23 -20.18
CA ARG A 88 -13.13 -3.54 -19.85
C ARG A 88 -13.39 -5.03 -19.70
N ALA A 89 -12.83 -5.85 -20.59
CA ALA A 89 -12.97 -7.30 -20.52
C ALA A 89 -12.34 -7.85 -19.23
N ILE A 90 -11.17 -7.34 -18.84
CA ILE A 90 -10.51 -7.70 -17.58
C ILE A 90 -11.36 -7.27 -16.38
N ILE A 91 -11.85 -6.03 -16.35
CA ILE A 91 -12.70 -5.52 -15.26
C ILE A 91 -13.98 -6.35 -15.13
N THR A 92 -14.61 -6.71 -16.24
CA THR A 92 -15.76 -7.61 -16.26
C THR A 92 -15.40 -8.97 -15.65
N GLY A 93 -14.23 -9.52 -16.00
CA GLY A 93 -13.72 -10.76 -15.42
C GLY A 93 -13.51 -10.67 -13.89
N ILE A 94 -13.04 -9.54 -13.38
CA ILE A 94 -12.88 -9.29 -11.94
C ILE A 94 -14.25 -9.27 -11.25
N ARG A 95 -15.23 -8.53 -11.81
CA ARG A 95 -16.60 -8.46 -11.28
C ARG A 95 -17.25 -9.85 -11.20
N VAL A 96 -17.11 -10.66 -12.24
CA VAL A 96 -17.64 -12.04 -12.29
C VAL A 96 -16.95 -12.95 -11.27
N ALA A 97 -15.63 -12.81 -11.07
CA ALA A 97 -14.89 -13.61 -10.11
C ALA A 97 -15.21 -13.25 -8.65
N ALA A 98 -15.71 -12.03 -8.42
CA ALA A 98 -16.09 -11.49 -7.13
C ALA A 98 -15.04 -11.71 -6.02
N PRO A 99 -13.82 -11.14 -6.17
CA PRO A 99 -12.73 -11.36 -5.22
C PRO A 99 -13.11 -10.91 -3.80
N ARG A 100 -12.56 -11.61 -2.81
CA ARG A 100 -12.77 -11.31 -1.38
C ARG A 100 -11.87 -10.20 -0.84
N ASP A 101 -10.89 -9.78 -1.64
CA ASP A 101 -10.05 -8.63 -1.35
C ASP A 101 -10.69 -7.35 -1.91
N PRO A 102 -10.71 -6.22 -1.17
CA PRO A 102 -11.28 -4.96 -1.64
C PRO A 102 -10.44 -4.27 -2.73
N ALA A 103 -9.13 -4.44 -2.77
CA ALA A 103 -8.25 -3.66 -3.66
C ALA A 103 -8.54 -3.88 -5.16
N PRO A 104 -8.78 -5.11 -5.67
CA PRO A 104 -9.16 -5.31 -7.07
C PRO A 104 -10.44 -4.56 -7.47
N TRP A 105 -11.42 -4.47 -6.56
CA TRP A 105 -12.67 -3.75 -6.80
C TRP A 105 -12.43 -2.24 -6.86
N VAL A 106 -11.66 -1.69 -5.91
CA VAL A 106 -11.32 -0.26 -5.88
C VAL A 106 -10.60 0.14 -7.16
N ILE A 107 -9.52 -0.55 -7.52
CA ILE A 107 -8.72 -0.21 -8.71
C ILE A 107 -9.56 -0.32 -9.98
N ALA A 108 -10.38 -1.37 -10.12
CA ALA A 108 -11.25 -1.52 -11.28
C ALA A 108 -12.27 -0.39 -11.39
N ALA A 109 -12.89 0.01 -10.28
CA ALA A 109 -13.89 1.07 -10.26
C ALA A 109 -13.26 2.47 -10.46
N GLU A 110 -12.09 2.73 -9.88
CA GLU A 110 -11.35 3.99 -10.09
C GLU A 110 -10.82 4.12 -11.51
N ALA A 111 -10.40 3.01 -12.14
CA ALA A 111 -10.01 3.01 -13.56
C ALA A 111 -11.20 3.41 -14.46
N LEU A 112 -12.41 2.93 -14.16
CA LEU A 112 -13.63 3.33 -14.86
C LEU A 112 -13.97 4.80 -14.60
N GLU A 113 -13.91 5.22 -13.34
CA GLU A 113 -14.18 6.61 -12.93
C GLU A 113 -13.25 7.61 -13.64
N ALA A 114 -11.94 7.34 -13.65
CA ALA A 114 -10.94 8.19 -14.28
C ALA A 114 -11.14 8.37 -15.79
N HIS A 115 -11.88 7.46 -16.42
CA HIS A 115 -12.17 7.45 -17.85
C HIS A 115 -13.65 7.74 -18.18
N ASP A 116 -14.35 8.44 -17.27
CA ASP A 116 -15.72 8.94 -17.45
C ASP A 116 -16.78 7.83 -17.61
N GLU A 117 -16.48 6.62 -17.14
CA GLU A 117 -17.42 5.49 -17.11
C GLU A 117 -18.13 5.40 -15.76
N LEU A 118 -18.77 6.50 -15.35
CA LEU A 118 -19.27 6.72 -14.00
C LEU A 118 -20.35 5.71 -13.58
N GLU A 119 -21.27 5.34 -14.47
CA GLU A 119 -22.28 4.31 -14.17
C GLU A 119 -21.63 2.95 -13.90
N ALA A 120 -20.67 2.55 -14.75
CA ALA A 120 -19.96 1.29 -14.57
C ALA A 120 -19.08 1.29 -13.32
N ALA A 121 -18.46 2.43 -12.98
CA ALA A 121 -17.72 2.63 -11.74
C ALA A 121 -18.64 2.47 -10.51
N GLN A 122 -19.81 3.11 -10.54
CA GLN A 122 -20.80 3.03 -9.46
C GLN A 122 -21.31 1.61 -9.24
N GLU A 123 -21.60 0.87 -10.32
CA GLU A 123 -21.96 -0.54 -10.27
C GLU A 123 -20.84 -1.38 -9.65
N THR A 124 -19.61 -1.20 -10.12
CA THR A 124 -18.43 -1.96 -9.65
C THR A 124 -18.17 -1.73 -8.16
N PHE A 125 -18.21 -0.48 -7.70
CA PHE A 125 -18.12 -0.14 -6.28
C PHE A 125 -19.24 -0.78 -5.46
N THR A 126 -20.47 -0.76 -5.97
CA THR A 126 -21.65 -1.30 -5.27
C THR A 126 -21.61 -2.83 -5.19
N GLU A 127 -21.17 -3.50 -6.24
CA GLU A 127 -20.94 -4.95 -6.24
C GLU A 127 -19.86 -5.34 -5.25
N GLY A 128 -18.73 -4.63 -5.23
CA GLY A 128 -17.66 -4.84 -4.25
C GLY A 128 -18.12 -4.63 -2.81
N ALA A 129 -18.81 -3.51 -2.53
CA ALA A 129 -19.39 -3.25 -1.21
C ALA A 129 -20.38 -4.35 -0.81
N THR A 130 -21.27 -4.77 -1.72
CA THR A 130 -22.24 -5.84 -1.45
C THR A 130 -21.54 -7.17 -1.17
N ALA A 131 -20.52 -7.54 -1.95
CA ALA A 131 -19.80 -8.80 -1.82
C ALA A 131 -19.01 -8.91 -0.50
N LEU A 132 -18.49 -7.79 -0.01
CA LEU A 132 -17.57 -7.76 1.14
C LEU A 132 -18.22 -7.31 2.45
N LEU A 133 -19.28 -6.50 2.39
CA LEU A 133 -19.84 -5.83 3.57
C LEU A 133 -21.28 -6.24 3.89
N SER A 134 -21.92 -7.08 3.08
CA SER A 134 -23.26 -7.59 3.41
C SER A 134 -23.26 -8.35 4.74
N GLY A 135 -24.01 -7.84 5.72
CA GLY A 135 -24.11 -8.43 7.06
C GLY A 135 -22.92 -8.12 7.98
N VAL A 136 -22.01 -7.24 7.57
CA VAL A 136 -20.89 -6.77 8.39
C VAL A 136 -21.32 -5.53 9.17
N THR A 137 -21.36 -5.64 10.50
CA THR A 137 -21.78 -4.54 11.38
C THR A 137 -20.72 -3.42 11.46
N GLU A 138 -19.44 -3.78 11.43
CA GLU A 138 -18.33 -2.84 11.54
C GLU A 138 -17.35 -3.08 10.38
N PRO A 139 -17.43 -2.29 9.30
CA PRO A 139 -16.60 -2.47 8.11
C PRO A 139 -15.10 -2.36 8.44
N PRO A 140 -14.27 -3.36 8.06
CA PRO A 140 -12.83 -3.28 8.22
C PRO A 140 -12.25 -2.07 7.49
N TYR A 141 -11.22 -1.45 8.05
CA TYR A 141 -10.57 -0.27 7.46
C TYR A 141 -10.17 -0.45 5.99
N SER A 142 -9.71 -1.64 5.60
CA SER A 142 -9.34 -1.97 4.22
C SER A 142 -10.48 -1.84 3.21
N THR A 143 -11.74 -1.82 3.66
CA THR A 143 -12.93 -1.70 2.81
C THR A 143 -13.45 -0.26 2.68
N HIS A 144 -12.94 0.68 3.49
CA HIS A 144 -13.46 2.06 3.52
C HIS A 144 -13.30 2.76 2.16
N ALA A 145 -12.23 2.48 1.44
CA ALA A 145 -12.00 3.02 0.09
C ALA A 145 -13.13 2.66 -0.90
N LEU A 146 -13.79 1.49 -0.75
CA LEU A 146 -14.95 1.14 -1.58
C LEU A 146 -16.13 2.06 -1.30
N LEU A 147 -16.40 2.35 -0.03
CA LEU A 147 -17.50 3.21 0.38
C LEU A 147 -17.25 4.66 -0.02
N PHE A 148 -16.03 5.15 0.15
CA PHE A 148 -15.66 6.52 -0.23
C PHE A 148 -15.67 6.72 -1.74
N GLY A 149 -15.10 5.78 -2.51
CA GLY A 149 -15.15 5.82 -3.98
C GLY A 149 -16.59 5.73 -4.50
N ARG A 150 -17.43 4.87 -3.91
CA ARG A 150 -18.86 4.79 -4.22
C ARG A 150 -19.58 6.11 -3.98
N HIS A 151 -19.38 6.72 -2.81
CA HIS A 151 -19.97 8.01 -2.47
C HIS A 151 -19.56 9.06 -3.50
N ARG A 152 -18.27 9.13 -3.86
CA ARG A 152 -17.74 10.07 -4.86
C ARG A 152 -18.43 9.94 -6.21
N VAL A 153 -18.48 8.74 -6.77
CA VAL A 153 -19.11 8.50 -8.08
C VAL A 153 -20.62 8.77 -8.05
N ARG A 154 -21.31 8.40 -6.97
CA ARG A 154 -22.76 8.69 -6.80
C ARG A 154 -23.03 10.19 -6.74
N ARG A 155 -22.16 10.98 -6.11
CA ARG A 155 -22.24 12.45 -6.12
C ARG A 155 -22.07 13.01 -7.52
N MET A 156 -21.11 12.50 -8.30
CA MET A 156 -20.91 12.91 -9.71
C MET A 156 -22.14 12.58 -10.58
N LEU A 157 -22.79 11.43 -10.34
CA LEU A 157 -24.03 11.02 -11.00
C LEU A 157 -25.28 11.76 -10.50
N GLY A 158 -25.17 12.56 -9.43
CA GLY A 158 -26.32 13.24 -8.81
C GLY A 158 -27.31 12.29 -8.13
N ALA A 159 -26.87 11.07 -7.76
CA ALA A 159 -27.71 10.11 -7.05
C ALA A 159 -27.98 10.58 -5.61
N PRO A 160 -29.17 10.32 -5.04
CA PRO A 160 -29.44 10.59 -3.64
C PRO A 160 -28.62 9.67 -2.73
N HIS A 161 -28.30 10.10 -1.51
CA HIS A 161 -27.61 9.24 -0.55
C HIS A 161 -28.47 8.04 -0.17
N ASP A 162 -27.82 6.89 0.01
CA ASP A 162 -28.40 5.70 0.62
C ASP A 162 -27.65 5.25 1.88
N ASP A 163 -28.03 4.09 2.43
CA ASP A 163 -27.49 3.56 3.68
C ASP A 163 -25.96 3.36 3.63
N TRP A 164 -25.41 3.04 2.45
CA TRP A 164 -23.95 2.90 2.28
C TRP A 164 -23.25 4.24 2.28
N ASP A 165 -23.88 5.28 1.73
CA ASP A 165 -23.34 6.65 1.74
C ASP A 165 -23.38 7.20 3.18
N ALA A 166 -24.46 6.94 3.93
CA ALA A 166 -24.54 7.27 5.35
C ALA A 166 -23.48 6.52 6.18
N LEU A 167 -23.25 5.24 5.89
CA LEU A 167 -22.18 4.48 6.53
C LEU A 167 -20.80 5.07 6.22
N ALA A 168 -20.56 5.45 4.95
CA ALA A 168 -19.32 6.12 4.54
C ALA A 168 -19.08 7.39 5.37
N ASP A 169 -20.11 8.23 5.55
CA ASP A 169 -20.02 9.45 6.37
C ASP A 169 -19.65 9.16 7.83
N THR A 170 -20.15 8.06 8.41
CA THR A 170 -19.79 7.69 9.80
C THR A 170 -18.37 7.18 9.96
N LEU A 171 -17.82 6.53 8.92
CA LEU A 171 -16.48 5.97 8.92
C LEU A 171 -15.41 7.03 8.60
N HIS A 172 -15.81 8.11 7.94
CA HIS A 172 -14.92 9.20 7.58
C HIS A 172 -14.61 10.09 8.78
N SER A 173 -13.35 10.15 9.20
CA SER A 173 -12.92 10.85 10.41
C SER A 173 -12.27 12.22 10.17
N SER A 174 -12.26 12.71 8.92
CA SER A 174 -11.66 14.01 8.60
C SER A 174 -12.54 15.18 9.06
N SER A 175 -11.93 16.35 9.23
CA SER A 175 -12.64 17.60 9.56
C SER A 175 -13.53 18.13 8.42
N VAL A 176 -13.31 17.66 7.19
CA VAL A 176 -14.09 18.01 5.99
C VAL A 176 -14.97 16.81 5.63
N SER A 177 -16.28 17.01 5.46
CA SER A 177 -17.22 15.91 5.13
C SER A 177 -16.99 15.34 3.73
N LEU A 178 -17.44 14.10 3.50
CA LEU A 178 -17.39 13.49 2.17
C LEU A 178 -18.22 14.27 1.14
N ASP A 179 -19.36 14.82 1.54
CA ASP A 179 -20.17 15.71 0.71
C ASP A 179 -19.39 16.92 0.19
N GLU A 180 -18.58 17.53 1.05
CA GLU A 180 -17.77 18.70 0.70
C GLU A 180 -16.55 18.30 -0.13
N LEU A 181 -15.95 17.13 0.16
CA LEU A 181 -14.82 16.59 -0.61
C LEU A 181 -15.23 16.16 -2.01
N HIS A 182 -16.42 15.59 -2.16
CA HIS A 182 -16.92 15.00 -3.40
C HIS A 182 -17.91 15.91 -4.14
N ASP A 183 -17.96 17.21 -3.84
CA ASP A 183 -18.81 18.14 -4.58
C ASP A 183 -18.26 18.38 -6.01
N PRO A 184 -18.95 17.93 -7.07
CA PRO A 184 -18.48 18.11 -8.45
C PRO A 184 -18.39 19.59 -8.86
N LYS A 185 -19.14 20.50 -8.22
CA LYS A 185 -19.05 21.95 -8.48
C LYS A 185 -17.78 22.57 -7.90
N ARG A 186 -17.09 21.88 -6.99
CA ARG A 186 -15.84 22.34 -6.36
C ARG A 186 -14.63 22.13 -7.26
N VAL A 187 -14.63 21.12 -8.14
CA VAL A 187 -13.58 20.91 -9.16
C VAL A 187 -13.45 22.15 -10.08
N TRP A 188 -14.52 22.93 -10.23
CA TRP A 188 -14.51 24.20 -10.97
C TRP A 188 -13.90 25.40 -10.24
N SER A 189 -13.65 25.36 -8.91
CA SER A 189 -13.01 26.48 -8.21
C SER A 189 -11.51 26.61 -8.52
N LEU A 190 -10.89 25.58 -9.13
CA LEU A 190 -9.54 25.65 -9.69
C LEU A 190 -9.45 26.53 -10.95
N GLY A 191 -10.58 26.96 -11.51
CA GLY A 191 -10.69 27.97 -12.57
C GLY A 191 -11.10 29.37 -12.09
N SER A 192 -11.15 29.61 -10.77
CA SER A 192 -11.51 30.90 -10.19
C SER A 192 -10.32 31.87 -10.17
N ASP A 193 -10.52 33.09 -10.65
CA ASP A 193 -9.53 34.18 -10.55
C ASP A 193 -9.54 34.87 -9.16
N ASN A 194 -10.35 34.39 -8.21
CA ASN A 194 -10.48 35.00 -6.88
C ASN A 194 -9.33 34.56 -5.95
N PRO A 195 -8.46 35.49 -5.49
CA PRO A 195 -7.29 35.14 -4.67
C PRO A 195 -7.64 34.46 -3.33
N ALA A 196 -8.76 34.81 -2.71
CA ALA A 196 -9.16 34.23 -1.43
C ALA A 196 -9.62 32.77 -1.56
N GLU A 197 -10.26 32.44 -2.68
CA GLU A 197 -10.69 31.08 -3.01
C GLU A 197 -9.47 30.20 -3.34
N LEU A 198 -8.50 30.75 -4.07
CA LEU A 198 -7.24 30.07 -4.37
C LEU A 198 -6.39 29.83 -3.11
N GLU A 199 -6.30 30.78 -2.17
CA GLU A 199 -5.56 30.59 -0.92
C GLU A 199 -6.20 29.54 0.00
N ALA A 200 -7.54 29.53 0.09
CA ALA A 200 -8.28 28.50 0.81
C ALA A 200 -8.06 27.12 0.17
N GLU A 201 -8.07 27.05 -1.15
CA GLU A 201 -7.84 25.83 -1.92
C GLU A 201 -6.40 25.33 -1.81
N ILE A 202 -5.39 26.21 -1.85
CA ILE A 202 -3.99 25.86 -1.62
C ILE A 202 -3.78 25.33 -0.19
N SER A 203 -4.41 25.95 0.80
CA SER A 203 -4.32 25.50 2.20
C SER A 203 -4.97 24.13 2.39
N ARG A 204 -6.09 23.88 1.70
CA ARG A 204 -6.79 22.60 1.66
C ARG A 204 -5.97 21.52 0.93
N LEU A 205 -5.49 21.78 -0.28
CA LEU A 205 -4.63 20.87 -1.04
C LEU A 205 -3.36 20.54 -0.26
N ARG A 206 -2.80 21.48 0.51
CA ARG A 206 -1.68 21.21 1.43
C ARG A 206 -2.09 20.31 2.60
N ALA A 207 -3.31 20.43 3.11
CA ALA A 207 -3.84 19.52 4.12
C ALA A 207 -4.13 18.13 3.53
N GLU A 208 -4.62 18.06 2.29
CA GLU A 208 -4.86 16.81 1.54
C GLU A 208 -3.54 16.12 1.18
N LEU A 209 -2.55 16.85 0.67
CA LEU A 209 -1.17 16.35 0.51
C LEU A 209 -0.54 16.00 1.85
N GLY A 210 -0.89 16.69 2.93
CA GLY A 210 -0.47 16.37 4.29
C GLY A 210 -1.01 15.02 4.75
N ALA A 211 -2.32 14.79 4.58
CA ALA A 211 -3.01 13.55 4.94
C ALA A 211 -2.63 12.38 4.02
N TYR A 212 -2.45 12.64 2.71
CA TYR A 212 -2.01 11.66 1.73
C TYR A 212 -0.53 11.32 1.92
N ARG A 213 0.33 12.31 2.21
CA ARG A 213 1.70 12.05 2.66
C ARG A 213 1.70 11.36 4.00
N GLU A 214 0.82 11.65 4.94
CA GLU A 214 0.74 10.90 6.21
C GLU A 214 0.27 9.46 6.00
N ALA A 215 -0.59 9.20 4.99
CA ALA A 215 -1.02 7.86 4.60
C ALA A 215 0.08 7.08 3.86
N LEU A 216 0.84 7.72 2.95
CA LEU A 216 1.96 7.13 2.22
C LEU A 216 3.27 7.09 3.03
N SER A 217 3.49 8.08 3.89
CA SER A 217 4.57 8.23 4.85
C SER A 217 4.12 7.82 6.24
N ARG A 218 3.09 6.95 6.36
CA ARG A 218 2.98 6.16 7.58
C ARG A 218 4.37 5.56 7.75
N PRO A 219 5.10 5.87 8.84
CA PRO A 219 6.34 5.17 9.09
C PRO A 219 5.98 3.70 8.98
N PHE A 220 6.79 2.95 8.24
CA PHE A 220 6.80 1.51 8.36
C PHE A 220 6.53 1.17 9.82
N PRO A 221 5.60 0.24 10.10
CA PRO A 221 5.11 0.03 11.45
C PRO A 221 6.29 0.03 12.40
N VAL A 222 6.21 0.75 13.53
CA VAL A 222 7.31 0.72 14.50
C VAL A 222 7.45 -0.73 14.90
N ALA A 223 8.46 -1.37 14.32
CA ALA A 223 8.54 -2.81 14.23
C ALA A 223 9.66 -3.29 15.12
N VAL A 224 9.33 -4.23 15.98
CA VAL A 224 10.33 -4.86 16.85
C VAL A 224 10.79 -6.15 16.18
N LEU A 225 12.11 -6.35 16.15
CA LEU A 225 12.71 -7.55 15.58
C LEU A 225 12.48 -8.76 16.49
N HIS A 226 11.84 -9.78 15.94
CA HIS A 226 11.65 -11.08 16.56
C HIS A 226 12.58 -12.10 15.91
N TRP A 227 13.19 -12.94 16.76
CA TRP A 227 14.03 -14.05 16.36
C TRP A 227 13.38 -15.34 16.83
N PRO A 228 12.99 -16.26 15.92
CA PRO A 228 12.55 -17.59 16.30
C PRO A 228 13.67 -18.32 17.07
N ALA A 229 13.32 -19.20 18.00
CA ALA A 229 14.30 -19.86 18.87
C ALA A 229 15.47 -20.52 18.14
N ALA A 230 15.20 -21.23 17.03
CA ALA A 230 16.23 -21.89 16.23
C ALA A 230 17.17 -20.87 15.54
N GLU A 231 16.60 -19.80 14.98
CA GLU A 231 17.36 -18.72 14.33
C GLU A 231 18.20 -17.95 15.35
N LEU A 232 17.69 -17.75 16.57
CA LEU A 232 18.44 -17.10 17.64
C LEU A 232 19.63 -17.95 18.09
N GLU A 233 19.44 -19.27 18.22
CA GLU A 233 20.52 -20.21 18.56
C GLU A 233 21.60 -20.21 17.48
N GLU A 234 21.20 -20.24 16.21
CA GLU A 234 22.10 -20.18 15.07
C GLU A 234 22.87 -18.84 15.04
N LEU A 235 22.17 -17.71 15.24
CA LEU A 235 22.76 -16.38 15.27
C LEU A 235 23.83 -16.26 16.36
N LEU A 236 23.55 -16.73 17.57
CA LEU A 236 24.48 -16.67 18.70
C LEU A 236 25.64 -17.66 18.56
N THR A 237 25.44 -18.76 17.84
CA THR A 237 26.50 -19.71 17.51
C THR A 237 27.48 -19.11 16.49
N ALA A 238 26.95 -18.44 15.45
CA ALA A 238 27.76 -17.80 14.41
C ALA A 238 28.41 -16.49 14.89
N TYR A 239 27.71 -15.71 15.74
CA TYR A 239 28.11 -14.39 16.22
C TYR A 239 27.98 -14.26 17.74
N PRO A 240 28.87 -14.90 18.53
CA PRO A 240 28.75 -14.96 19.99
C PRO A 240 28.72 -13.60 20.70
N THR A 241 29.25 -12.54 20.09
CA THR A 241 29.22 -11.17 20.63
C THR A 241 27.81 -10.62 20.79
N LEU A 242 26.83 -11.12 20.02
CA LEU A 242 25.42 -10.71 20.14
C LEU A 242 24.72 -11.30 21.38
N SER A 243 25.38 -12.16 22.15
CA SER A 243 24.82 -12.72 23.40
C SER A 243 24.59 -11.64 24.47
N GLU A 244 25.28 -10.50 24.36
CA GLU A 244 25.02 -9.34 25.23
C GLU A 244 23.65 -8.71 24.96
N GLU A 245 23.23 -8.69 23.69
CA GLU A 245 21.92 -8.16 23.25
C GLU A 245 20.80 -9.19 23.43
N TYR A 246 21.10 -10.48 23.21
CA TYR A 246 20.15 -11.57 23.36
C TYR A 246 20.63 -12.63 24.38
N PRO A 247 20.53 -12.35 25.69
CA PRO A 247 21.00 -13.30 26.72
C PRO A 247 20.23 -14.64 26.73
N SER A 248 18.94 -14.62 26.38
CA SER A 248 18.13 -15.83 26.18
C SER A 248 16.91 -15.53 25.31
N HIS A 249 16.34 -16.56 24.69
CA HIS A 249 15.11 -16.43 23.89
C HIS A 249 13.91 -15.98 24.74
N GLU A 250 13.81 -16.45 25.99
CA GLU A 250 12.73 -16.02 26.90
C GLU A 250 12.84 -14.52 27.25
N LEU A 251 14.05 -14.03 27.51
CA LEU A 251 14.28 -12.62 27.78
C LEU A 251 14.06 -11.76 26.54
N HIS A 252 14.42 -12.26 25.35
CA HIS A 252 14.12 -11.61 24.08
C HIS A 252 12.61 -11.37 23.89
N LEU A 253 11.79 -12.41 24.08
CA LEU A 253 10.33 -12.29 23.98
C LEU A 253 9.75 -11.32 25.02
N ALA A 254 10.23 -11.39 26.27
CA ALA A 254 9.80 -10.49 27.33
C ALA A 254 10.14 -9.01 27.01
N THR A 255 11.31 -8.76 26.44
CA THR A 255 11.72 -7.42 25.99
C THR A 255 10.85 -6.92 24.85
N ILE A 256 10.57 -7.76 23.84
CA ILE A 256 9.67 -7.42 22.73
C ILE A 256 8.29 -7.01 23.27
N GLU A 257 7.69 -7.83 24.13
CA GLU A 257 6.37 -7.56 24.68
C GLU A 257 6.35 -6.28 25.51
N ALA A 258 7.38 -6.07 26.36
CA ALA A 258 7.49 -4.86 27.16
C ALA A 258 7.61 -3.60 26.30
N SER A 259 8.48 -3.62 25.27
CA SER A 259 8.65 -2.50 24.34
C SER A 259 7.37 -2.20 23.56
N LEU A 260 6.67 -3.23 23.06
CA LEU A 260 5.41 -3.03 22.32
C LEU A 260 4.30 -2.47 23.21
N ARG A 261 4.18 -2.94 24.46
CA ARG A 261 3.22 -2.38 25.43
C ARG A 261 3.54 -0.94 25.80
N GLU A 262 4.81 -0.60 25.97
CA GLU A 262 5.24 0.77 26.26
C GLU A 262 4.94 1.72 25.08
N LEU A 263 5.27 1.29 23.86
CA LEU A 263 4.96 2.03 22.63
C LEU A 263 3.44 2.22 22.47
N ALA A 264 2.63 1.18 22.70
CA ALA A 264 1.17 1.28 22.64
C ALA A 264 0.63 2.24 23.71
N ALA A 265 1.12 2.15 24.95
CA ALA A 265 0.70 3.03 26.05
C ALA A 265 1.07 4.51 25.83
N SER A 266 2.16 4.78 25.11
CA SER A 266 2.55 6.13 24.69
C SER A 266 1.69 6.70 23.55
N GLY A 267 0.74 5.91 23.02
CA GLY A 267 -0.12 6.30 21.91
C GLY A 267 0.53 6.17 20.54
N THR A 268 1.62 5.40 20.42
CA THR A 268 2.26 5.12 19.12
C THR A 268 1.34 4.20 18.31
N PRO A 269 0.77 4.65 17.18
CA PRO A 269 -0.07 3.81 16.33
C PRO A 269 0.79 2.89 15.44
N ASN A 270 0.16 1.91 14.78
CA ASN A 270 0.80 1.09 13.75
C ASN A 270 2.04 0.33 14.24
N LEU A 271 1.91 -0.45 15.31
CA LEU A 271 2.98 -1.31 15.83
C LEU A 271 3.00 -2.65 15.09
N GLY A 272 4.20 -3.20 14.91
CA GLY A 272 4.36 -4.49 14.26
C GLY A 272 5.52 -5.31 14.79
N ILE A 273 5.55 -6.57 14.38
CA ILE A 273 6.66 -7.49 14.61
C ILE A 273 7.19 -7.93 13.27
N VAL A 274 8.51 -7.81 13.08
CA VAL A 274 9.21 -8.38 11.92
C VAL A 274 10.01 -9.58 12.39
N THR A 275 9.94 -10.67 11.64
CA THR A 275 10.69 -11.89 11.97
C THR A 275 11.97 -11.96 11.13
N GLY A 276 13.11 -12.01 11.80
CA GLY A 276 14.43 -12.15 11.18
C GLY A 276 14.84 -13.60 10.99
N THR A 277 15.74 -13.83 10.03
CA THR A 277 16.44 -15.11 9.81
C THR A 277 17.93 -14.84 9.61
N VAL A 278 18.81 -15.74 10.06
CA VAL A 278 20.27 -15.56 9.98
C VAL A 278 20.73 -15.30 8.54
N PRO A 279 20.31 -16.06 7.51
CA PRO A 279 20.74 -15.80 6.13
C PRO A 279 20.30 -14.41 5.60
N SER A 280 19.09 -13.97 5.95
CA SER A 280 18.59 -12.65 5.55
C SER A 280 19.35 -11.52 6.25
N TYR A 281 19.72 -11.69 7.52
CA TYR A 281 20.51 -10.73 8.27
C TYR A 281 21.96 -10.66 7.77
N GLU A 282 22.58 -11.80 7.45
CA GLU A 282 23.91 -11.85 6.85
C GLU A 282 23.94 -11.18 5.47
N ALA A 283 22.93 -11.43 4.64
CA ALA A 283 22.77 -10.76 3.34
C ALA A 283 22.62 -9.24 3.51
N PHE A 284 21.86 -8.80 4.51
CA PHE A 284 21.71 -7.38 4.84
C PHE A 284 23.03 -6.76 5.29
N ALA A 285 23.74 -7.38 6.24
CA ALA A 285 25.04 -6.90 6.71
C ALA A 285 26.06 -6.81 5.58
N ALA A 286 26.08 -7.80 4.67
CA ALA A 286 26.91 -7.78 3.48
C ALA A 286 26.56 -6.61 2.55
N SER A 287 25.27 -6.30 2.37
CA SER A 287 24.85 -5.14 1.55
C SER A 287 25.23 -3.79 2.16
N GLU A 288 25.30 -3.70 3.49
CA GLU A 288 25.74 -2.52 4.23
C GLU A 288 27.28 -2.43 4.36
N GLY A 289 28.02 -3.43 3.85
CA GLY A 289 29.47 -3.51 3.97
C GLY A 289 29.96 -3.64 5.42
N ALA A 290 29.11 -4.18 6.30
CA ALA A 290 29.33 -4.28 7.73
C ALA A 290 29.40 -5.76 8.18
N SER A 291 29.87 -5.98 9.41
CA SER A 291 29.93 -7.33 9.99
C SER A 291 28.59 -7.69 10.64
N PRO A 292 28.05 -8.90 10.43
CA PRO A 292 26.86 -9.36 11.16
C PRO A 292 27.03 -9.37 12.69
N SER A 293 28.26 -9.36 13.21
CA SER A 293 28.55 -9.25 14.65
C SER A 293 28.30 -7.85 15.24
N ASP A 294 28.05 -6.84 14.40
CA ASP A 294 27.76 -5.47 14.83
C ASP A 294 26.30 -5.33 15.25
N SER A 295 26.06 -5.19 16.56
CA SER A 295 24.69 -5.07 17.11
C SER A 295 23.97 -3.80 16.65
N SER A 296 24.69 -2.77 16.19
CA SER A 296 24.06 -1.54 15.68
C SER A 296 23.30 -1.74 14.37
N LEU A 297 23.50 -2.87 13.69
CA LEU A 297 22.76 -3.26 12.49
C LEU A 297 21.37 -3.83 12.80
N LEU A 298 21.14 -4.38 14.00
CA LEU A 298 19.87 -5.05 14.33
C LEU A 298 18.64 -4.12 14.19
N PRO A 299 18.66 -2.87 14.68
CA PRO A 299 17.55 -1.94 14.45
C PRO A 299 17.38 -1.52 12.99
N GLN A 300 18.48 -1.43 12.23
CA GLN A 300 18.46 -1.07 10.80
C GLN A 300 17.89 -2.20 9.96
N TYR A 301 18.23 -3.44 10.30
CA TYR A 301 17.67 -4.64 9.72
C TYR A 301 16.17 -4.75 9.99
N ALA A 302 15.74 -4.52 11.24
CA ALA A 302 14.32 -4.47 11.61
C ALA A 302 13.54 -3.44 10.78
N THR A 303 14.10 -2.23 10.66
CA THR A 303 13.53 -1.15 9.84
C THR A 303 13.45 -1.56 8.37
N THR A 304 14.46 -2.24 7.85
CA THR A 304 14.49 -2.72 6.46
C THR A 304 13.45 -3.81 6.21
N LEU A 305 13.24 -4.74 7.15
CA LEU A 305 12.18 -5.74 7.05
C LEU A 305 10.79 -5.11 7.10
N ALA A 306 10.59 -4.13 7.97
CA ALA A 306 9.35 -3.37 8.04
C ALA A 306 9.11 -2.59 6.74
N ALA A 307 10.19 -2.03 6.16
CA ALA A 307 10.16 -1.35 4.87
C ALA A 307 9.74 -2.23 3.70
N ARG A 308 10.04 -3.53 3.80
CA ARG A 308 9.67 -4.56 2.82
C ARG A 308 8.28 -5.17 3.08
N GLY A 309 7.48 -4.57 3.97
CA GLY A 309 6.13 -5.05 4.27
C GLY A 309 6.08 -6.38 5.04
N ARG A 310 7.19 -6.81 5.67
CA ARG A 310 7.28 -8.10 6.40
C ARG A 310 6.77 -8.03 7.83
N ALA A 311 6.21 -6.90 8.23
CA ALA A 311 5.72 -6.68 9.59
C ALA A 311 4.32 -7.26 9.76
N VAL A 312 4.16 -8.10 10.79
CA VAL A 312 2.85 -8.56 11.26
C VAL A 312 2.31 -7.56 12.28
N ALA A 313 1.07 -7.13 12.14
CA ALA A 313 0.45 -6.16 13.04
C ALA A 313 0.39 -6.68 14.49
N TRP A 314 0.74 -5.82 15.45
CA TRP A 314 0.54 -6.08 16.87
C TRP A 314 -0.88 -5.63 17.29
N PRO A 315 -1.62 -6.44 18.07
CA PRO A 315 -3.01 -6.17 18.46
C PRO A 315 -3.18 -5.01 19.47
#